data_AF-U5DCS1-F1
#
_entry.id   AF-U5DCS1-F1
#
_cell.length_a   1.000
_cell.length_b   1.000
_cell.length_c   1.000
_cell.angle_alpha   90.00
_cell.angle_beta   90.00
_cell.angle_gamma   90.00
#
_symmetry.space_group_name_H-M   'P 1'
#
loop_
_entity.id
_entity.type
_entity.pdbx_description
1 polymer ?
#
loop_
_entity_poly.entity_id
_entity_poly.type
_entity_poly.pdbx_seq_one_letter_code
_entity_poly.pdbx_strand_id
1 'polypeptide(L)' 'MSFFYGAPIPNFESDMIKLIHHAIDSNVTFLDTSDIYGPFTNELLLGKVLKGRKENVQLATKFGRRICGWEE' A
#
# COMPACT_ATOMS: atom_id res chain seq x y z
N MET A 1 3.63 -1.47 -2.03
CA MET A 1 4.25 -2.19 -3.16
C MET A 1 5.32 -1.37 -3.81
N SER A 2 6.22 -2.08 -4.47
CA SER A 2 7.49 -1.54 -4.88
C SER A 2 7.44 -0.96 -6.30
N PHE A 3 7.49 0.36 -6.39
CA PHE A 3 7.85 1.10 -7.60
C PHE A 3 9.36 1.02 -7.90
N PHE A 4 10.18 0.79 -6.87
CA PHE A 4 11.65 0.91 -6.94
C PHE A 4 12.39 -0.43 -7.09
N TYR A 5 11.71 -1.55 -6.93
CA TYR A 5 12.28 -2.90 -6.84
C TYR A 5 11.37 -3.92 -7.54
N GLY A 6 11.99 -4.84 -8.28
CA GLY A 6 11.29 -5.95 -8.94
C GLY A 6 10.67 -5.59 -10.29
N ALA A 7 10.19 -6.62 -10.98
CA ALA A 7 9.45 -6.45 -12.24
C ALA A 7 8.00 -6.00 -11.96
N PRO A 8 7.36 -5.27 -12.89
CA PRO A 8 5.94 -4.95 -12.80
C PRO A 8 5.08 -6.20 -12.62
N ILE A 9 4.11 -6.13 -11.72
CA ILE A 9 3.15 -7.21 -11.47
C ILE A 9 1.97 -7.03 -12.44
N PRO A 10 1.61 -8.02 -13.27
CA PRO A 10 0.56 -7.85 -14.29
C PRO A 10 -0.80 -7.44 -13.73
N ASN A 11 -1.30 -8.15 -12.72
CA ASN A 11 -2.58 -7.86 -12.08
C ASN A 11 -2.37 -7.13 -10.74
N PHE A 12 -1.60 -6.05 -10.78
CA PHE A 12 -1.10 -5.33 -9.60
C PHE A 12 -2.16 -5.13 -8.52
N GLU A 13 -3.28 -4.48 -8.82
CA GLU A 13 -4.28 -4.15 -7.79
C GLU A 13 -4.86 -5.40 -7.13
N SER A 14 -5.34 -6.38 -7.91
CA SER A 14 -5.98 -7.57 -7.37
C SER A 14 -5.01 -8.49 -6.62
N ASP A 15 -3.78 -8.64 -7.14
CA ASP A 15 -2.79 -9.51 -6.53
C ASP A 15 -2.31 -8.93 -5.21
N MET A 16 -2.21 -7.61 -5.13
CA MET A 16 -1.74 -6.94 -3.92
C MET A 16 -2.82 -6.82 -2.86
N ILE A 17 -4.09 -6.65 -3.24
CA ILE A 17 -5.22 -6.78 -2.31
C ILE A 17 -5.21 -8.18 -1.67
N LYS A 18 -5.07 -9.24 -2.48
CA LYS A 18 -4.97 -10.62 -1.97
C LYS A 18 -3.77 -10.81 -1.04
N LEU A 19 -2.61 -10.26 -1.40
CA LEU A 19 -1.41 -10.33 -0.57
C LEU A 19 -1.60 -9.66 0.79
N ILE A 20 -2.17 -8.45 0.82
CA ILE A 20 -2.39 -7.70 2.07
C ILE A 20 -3.47 -8.40 2.91
N HIS A 21 -4.52 -8.94 2.29
CA HIS A 21 -5.51 -9.76 3.00
C HIS A 21 -4.85 -10.97 3.66
N HIS A 22 -4.04 -11.72 2.91
CA HIS A 22 -3.30 -12.86 3.44
C HIS A 22 -2.37 -12.48 4.61
N ALA A 23 -1.69 -11.34 4.54
CA ALA A 23 -0.85 -10.85 5.64
C ALA A 23 -1.66 -10.58 6.90
N ILE A 24 -2.79 -9.86 6.78
CA ILE A 24 -3.69 -9.58 7.90
C ILE A 24 -4.26 -10.88 8.48
N ASP A 25 -4.71 -11.80 7.63
CA ASP A 25 -5.24 -13.12 8.03
C ASP A 25 -4.16 -13.97 8.74
N SER A 26 -2.88 -13.69 8.46
CA SER A 26 -1.72 -14.29 9.11
C SER A 26 -1.28 -13.55 10.39
N ASN A 27 -2.15 -12.70 10.95
CA ASN A 27 -1.93 -11.88 12.15
C ASN A 27 -0.87 -10.77 12.00
N VAL A 28 -0.58 -10.30 10.78
CA VAL A 28 0.18 -9.06 10.60
C VAL A 28 -0.74 -7.88 10.95
N THR A 29 -0.46 -7.21 12.07
CA THR A 29 -1.30 -6.10 12.56
C THR A 29 -0.72 -4.71 12.27
N PHE A 30 0.51 -4.60 11.78
CA PHE A 30 1.17 -3.32 11.53
C PHE A 30 1.46 -3.15 10.04
N LEU A 31 0.84 -2.15 9.41
CA LEU A 31 1.05 -1.82 8.00
C LEU A 31 1.76 -0.48 7.90
N ASP A 32 2.86 -0.45 7.14
CA ASP A 32 3.67 0.74 6.91
C ASP A 32 3.64 1.14 5.43
N THR A 33 3.43 2.43 5.15
CA THR A 33 3.37 2.99 3.79
C THR A 33 4.02 4.37 3.71
N SER A 34 3.96 5.00 2.54
CA SER A 34 4.40 6.37 2.25
C SER A 34 3.68 6.87 1.00
N ASP A 35 3.44 8.18 0.96
CA ASP A 35 3.04 8.93 -0.24
C ASP A 35 3.86 8.60 -1.51
N ILE A 36 5.17 8.35 -1.35
CA ILE A 36 6.09 8.04 -2.46
C ILE A 36 6.04 6.57 -2.93
N TYR A 37 5.52 5.64 -2.15
CA TYR A 37 5.51 4.23 -2.56
C TYR A 37 4.46 4.05 -3.65
N GLY A 38 4.88 3.62 -4.86
CA GLY A 38 3.99 3.61 -6.02
C GLY A 38 3.34 4.97 -6.16
N PRO A 39 4.10 6.05 -6.43
CA PRO A 39 3.76 7.42 -6.12
C PRO A 39 2.25 7.70 -6.10
N PHE A 40 1.73 8.03 -4.91
CA PHE A 40 0.34 8.38 -4.62
C PHE A 40 -0.71 7.26 -4.81
N THR A 41 -0.32 6.02 -5.13
CA THR A 41 -1.25 4.89 -5.32
C THR A 41 -1.28 3.89 -4.17
N ASN A 42 -0.19 3.73 -3.43
CA ASN A 42 -0.10 2.66 -2.42
C ASN A 42 -1.00 2.91 -1.20
N GLU A 43 -1.17 4.17 -0.80
CA GLU A 43 -2.12 4.55 0.26
C GLU A 43 -3.58 4.37 -0.18
N LEU A 44 -3.90 4.67 -1.44
CA LEU A 44 -5.23 4.44 -2.01
C LEU A 44 -5.58 2.95 -1.99
N LEU A 45 -4.62 2.09 -2.33
CA LEU A 45 -4.79 0.65 -2.26
C LEU A 45 -5.06 0.17 -0.83
N LEU A 46 -4.31 0.66 0.16
CA LEU A 46 -4.58 0.35 1.57
C LEU A 46 -5.97 0.84 2.00
N GLY A 47 -6.40 2.02 1.53
CA GLY A 47 -7.76 2.50 1.72
C GLY A 47 -8.82 1.52 1.20
N LYS A 48 -8.60 0.93 0.01
CA LYS A 48 -9.49 -0.11 -0.55
C LYS A 48 -9.50 -1.38 0.31
N VAL A 49 -8.33 -1.84 0.76
CA VAL A 49 -8.19 -3.07 1.58
C VAL A 49 -8.85 -2.93 2.95
N LEU A 50 -8.68 -1.78 3.59
CA LEU A 50 -9.18 -1.53 4.94
C LEU A 50 -10.67 -1.15 4.96
N LYS A 51 -11.25 -0.76 3.82
CA LYS A 51 -12.67 -0.42 3.71
C LYS A 51 -13.54 -1.62 4.10
N GLY A 52 -14.28 -1.48 5.20
CA GLY A 52 -15.20 -2.51 5.69
C GLY A 52 -14.54 -3.61 6.52
N ARG A 53 -13.22 -3.59 6.72
CA ARG A 53 -12.54 -4.45 7.71
C ARG A 53 -12.53 -3.76 9.07
N LYS A 54 -13.05 -4.44 10.10
CA LYS A 54 -13.06 -3.97 11.51
C LYS A 54 -11.83 -4.44 12.31
N GLU A 55 -10.85 -5.04 11.63
CA GLU A 55 -9.72 -5.69 12.26
C GLU A 55 -8.73 -4.65 12.82
N ASN A 56 -8.09 -4.96 13.94
CA ASN A 56 -7.19 -4.04 14.65
C ASN A 56 -5.83 -3.92 13.94
N VAL A 57 -5.83 -3.24 12.80
CA VAL A 57 -4.62 -2.92 12.06
C VAL A 57 -4.13 -1.53 12.48
N GLN A 58 -2.87 -1.42 12.87
CA GLN A 58 -2.18 -0.16 13.06
C GLN A 58 -1.59 0.26 11.71
N LEU A 59 -2.01 1.43 11.22
CA LEU A 59 -1.52 1.99 9.96
C LEU A 59 -0.53 3.11 10.25
N ALA A 60 0.69 2.97 9.73
CA ALA A 60 1.72 4.00 9.73
C ALA A 60 1.96 4.50 8.31
N THR A 61 2.12 5.82 8.16
CA THR A 61 2.54 6.43 6.90
C THR A 61 3.71 7.40 7.12
N LYS A 62 4.40 7.73 6.02
CA LYS A 62 5.51 8.68 5.96
C LYS A 62 5.21 9.73 4.91
N PHE A 63 5.68 10.94 5.16
CA PHE A 63 5.53 12.11 4.29
C PHE A 63 6.77 13.00 4.38
N GLY A 64 6.83 14.03 3.52
CA GLY A 64 7.85 15.09 3.60
C GLY A 64 8.97 14.97 2.56
N ARG A 65 8.88 14.00 1.65
CA ARG A 65 9.81 13.84 0.53
C ARG A 65 9.12 14.34 -0.74
N ARG A 66 9.71 15.32 -1.43
CA ARG A 66 9.13 15.88 -2.67
C ARG A 66 9.55 15.04 -3.87
N ILE A 67 8.59 14.61 -4.68
CA ILE A 67 8.88 14.04 -6.00
C ILE A 67 9.05 15.21 -6.98
N CYS A 68 10.26 15.40 -7.50
CA CYS A 68 10.54 16.42 -8.51
C CYS A 68 9.97 15.97 -9.86
N GLY A 69 9.29 16.87 -10.56
CA GLY A 69 8.73 16.60 -11.90
C GLY A 69 7.41 15.83 -11.92
N TRP A 70 6.71 15.76 -10.78
CA TRP A 70 5.32 15.32 -10.72
C TRP A 70 4.39 16.52 -10.93
N GLU A 71 3.54 16.48 -11.95
CA GLU A 71 2.44 17.43 -12.19
C GLU A 71 1.13 16.71 -11.88
N GLU A 72 0.22 17.35 -11.13
CA GLU A 72 -1.10 16.80 -10.77
C GLU A 72 -2.06 16.71 -11.96
#